data_AF-A0A9P0ALB6-F1
#
_entry.id   AF-A0A9P0ALB6-F1
#
_cell.length_a   1.000
_cell.length_b   1.000
_cell.length_c   1.000
_cell.angle_alpha   90.00
_cell.angle_beta   90.00
_cell.angle_gamma   90.00
#
_symmetry.space_group_name_H-M   'P 1'
#
loop_
_entity.id
_entity.type
_entity.pdbx_description
1 polymer ?
#
loop_
_entity_poly.entity_id
_entity_poly.type
_entity_poly.pdbx_seq_one_letter_code
_entity_poly.pdbx_strand_id
1 'polypeptide(L)'
;MVRSWSSDKKKLPLSMRPQEPSTMAARRKVSFSKTKYGKDLVQLDGYEYRKLRESKGGVRTWLCVKEKSGETKCHGSIKTEGEFYVEGSLRDHCHAPSDIQLEIRKTIENCKRRAREDHRVPVHQVFNEEFTDLKERGAEVLTALPKYANAKTQLCSMRRASLGTKQNKTASSVSTDFDGAKRFPNSGEKRIKGKGMVEAISRNSRGRKSEIEGGRLLHEALFPNFGVVICSTAV
;
A
#
# COMPACT_ATOMS: atom_id res chain seq x y z
N MET A 1 -47.81 15.29 -63.20
CA MET A 1 -47.60 13.86 -62.89
C MET A 1 -46.14 13.50 -63.09
N VAL A 2 -45.31 13.47 -62.04
CA VAL A 2 -44.05 12.71 -62.06
C VAL A 2 -43.79 12.17 -60.64
N ARG A 3 -43.44 10.89 -60.59
CA ARG A 3 -43.49 9.94 -59.46
C ARG A 3 -42.41 10.25 -58.41
N SER A 4 -42.77 10.40 -57.15
CA SER A 4 -42.59 9.40 -56.06
C SER A 4 -41.25 8.66 -56.08
N TRP A 5 -40.33 9.06 -55.21
CA TRP A 5 -39.15 8.30 -54.82
C TRP A 5 -39.37 7.68 -53.44
N SER A 6 -39.80 6.41 -53.42
CA SER A 6 -39.67 5.54 -52.24
C SER A 6 -38.21 5.14 -52.10
N SER A 7 -37.54 5.65 -51.06
CA SER A 7 -36.28 5.08 -50.59
C SER A 7 -36.58 4.08 -49.48
N ASP A 8 -36.85 2.85 -49.89
CA ASP A 8 -36.83 1.66 -49.04
C ASP A 8 -35.45 1.54 -48.38
N LYS A 9 -35.36 1.98 -47.12
CA LYS A 9 -34.24 1.67 -46.24
C LYS A 9 -34.33 0.19 -45.87
N LYS A 10 -33.74 -0.65 -46.72
CA LYS A 10 -33.53 -2.07 -46.46
C LYS A 10 -32.86 -2.23 -45.08
N LYS A 11 -33.61 -2.77 -44.11
CA LYS A 11 -33.09 -3.25 -42.82
C LYS A 11 -31.98 -4.27 -43.12
N LEU A 12 -30.74 -3.90 -42.83
CA LEU A 12 -29.65 -4.87 -42.76
C LEU A 12 -29.92 -5.83 -41.59
N PRO A 13 -29.75 -7.16 -41.79
CA PRO A 13 -30.00 -8.15 -40.75
C PRO A 13 -29.01 -8.02 -39.59
N LEU A 14 -29.51 -8.14 -38.36
CA LEU A 14 -28.78 -8.11 -37.10
C LEU A 14 -27.71 -9.22 -36.92
N SER A 15 -27.51 -10.09 -37.91
CA SER A 15 -26.66 -11.28 -37.83
C SER A 15 -25.19 -11.05 -38.18
N MET A 16 -24.80 -9.83 -38.54
CA MET A 16 -23.40 -9.46 -38.85
C MET A 16 -22.82 -8.51 -37.79
N ARG A 17 -23.12 -8.74 -36.50
CA ARG A 17 -22.25 -8.22 -35.45
C ARG A 17 -20.99 -9.09 -35.47
N PRO A 18 -19.80 -8.54 -35.79
CA PRO A 18 -18.57 -9.25 -35.52
C PRO A 18 -18.60 -9.66 -34.05
N GLN A 19 -18.62 -10.95 -33.77
CA GLN A 19 -18.28 -11.38 -32.42
C GLN A 19 -16.82 -11.03 -32.27
N GLU A 20 -16.58 -9.96 -31.50
CA GLU A 20 -15.25 -9.53 -31.09
C GLU A 20 -14.45 -10.78 -30.70
N PRO A 21 -13.28 -11.01 -31.31
CA PRO A 21 -12.58 -12.28 -31.24
C PRO A 21 -12.26 -12.62 -29.78
N SER A 22 -12.61 -13.85 -29.41
CA SER A 22 -12.37 -14.47 -28.10
C SER A 22 -10.89 -14.79 -27.85
N THR A 23 -10.01 -13.81 -28.02
CA THR A 23 -8.59 -13.89 -27.60
C THR A 23 -8.47 -13.78 -26.07
N MET A 24 -9.09 -14.72 -25.35
CA MET A 24 -8.90 -14.86 -23.89
C MET A 24 -7.51 -15.39 -23.52
N ALA A 25 -6.77 -15.95 -24.48
CA ALA A 25 -5.47 -16.60 -24.25
C ALA A 25 -4.28 -15.63 -24.01
N ALA A 26 -4.46 -14.31 -24.16
CA ALA A 26 -3.39 -13.32 -23.98
C ALA A 26 -3.70 -12.23 -22.94
N ARG A 27 -4.67 -12.44 -22.04
CA ARG A 27 -4.98 -11.46 -21.00
C ARG A 27 -3.87 -11.42 -19.96
N ARG A 28 -3.32 -10.23 -19.68
CA ARG A 28 -2.30 -10.04 -18.64
C ARG A 28 -2.87 -10.42 -17.27
N LYS A 29 -2.16 -11.29 -16.56
CA LYS A 29 -2.53 -11.69 -15.19
C LYS A 29 -2.12 -10.60 -14.20
N VAL A 30 -3.01 -10.32 -13.24
CA VAL A 30 -2.73 -9.38 -12.14
C VAL A 30 -2.46 -10.12 -10.83
N SER A 31 -1.63 -9.54 -9.97
CA SER A 31 -1.34 -10.10 -8.64
C SER A 31 -2.16 -9.38 -7.58
N PHE A 32 -2.94 -10.12 -6.78
CA PHE A 32 -3.71 -9.56 -5.67
C PHE A 32 -2.94 -9.67 -4.36
N SER A 33 -3.05 -8.63 -3.55
CA SER A 33 -2.54 -8.61 -2.18
C SER A 33 -3.51 -7.88 -1.25
N LYS A 34 -3.24 -7.92 0.05
CA LYS A 34 -4.02 -7.18 1.06
C LYS A 34 -3.11 -6.28 1.85
N THR A 35 -3.62 -5.09 2.19
CA THR A 35 -2.96 -4.18 3.14
C THR A 35 -2.96 -4.76 4.55
N LYS A 36 -2.16 -4.15 5.45
CA LYS A 36 -2.21 -4.43 6.90
C LYS A 36 -3.59 -4.26 7.53
N TYR A 37 -4.46 -3.46 6.92
CA TYR A 37 -5.84 -3.24 7.36
C TYR A 37 -6.85 -4.14 6.63
N GLY A 38 -6.39 -5.14 5.88
CA GLY A 38 -7.25 -6.08 5.15
C GLY A 38 -7.87 -5.54 3.85
N LYS A 39 -7.57 -4.30 3.46
CA LYS A 39 -8.06 -3.73 2.19
C LYS A 39 -7.37 -4.39 1.00
N ASP A 40 -8.14 -4.66 -0.05
CA ASP A 40 -7.63 -5.29 -1.27
C ASP A 40 -6.75 -4.32 -2.08
N LEU A 41 -5.66 -4.89 -2.59
CA LEU A 41 -4.72 -4.26 -3.50
C LEU A 41 -4.52 -5.16 -4.72
N VAL A 42 -4.22 -4.53 -5.84
CA VAL A 42 -3.79 -5.20 -7.06
C VAL A 42 -2.47 -4.60 -7.53
N GLN A 43 -1.61 -5.47 -8.06
CA GLN A 43 -0.28 -5.13 -8.53
C GLN A 43 -0.19 -5.49 -10.02
N LEU A 44 0.26 -4.51 -10.81
CA LEU A 44 0.43 -4.64 -12.26
C LEU A 44 1.51 -3.66 -12.74
N ASP A 45 2.46 -4.16 -13.53
CA ASP A 45 3.54 -3.37 -14.17
C ASP A 45 4.34 -2.48 -13.18
N GLY A 46 4.62 -2.99 -11.97
CA GLY A 46 5.39 -2.26 -10.95
C GLY A 46 4.58 -1.20 -10.18
N TYR A 47 3.29 -1.06 -10.47
CA TYR A 47 2.37 -0.15 -9.81
C TYR A 47 1.40 -0.89 -8.89
N GLU A 48 0.94 -0.18 -7.86
CA GLU A 48 -0.04 -0.69 -6.91
C GLU A 48 -1.31 0.11 -6.96
N TYR A 49 -2.44 -0.60 -6.96
CA TYR A 49 -3.75 0.00 -7.06
C TYR A 49 -4.66 -0.47 -5.93
N ARG A 50 -5.45 0.47 -5.39
CA ARG A 50 -6.47 0.24 -4.37
C ARG A 50 -7.83 0.03 -5.02
N LYS A 51 -8.64 -0.86 -4.47
CA LYS A 51 -10.00 -1.09 -4.94
C LYS A 51 -10.83 0.19 -4.77
N LEU A 52 -11.46 0.66 -5.85
CA LEU A 52 -12.40 1.78 -5.82
C LEU A 52 -13.83 1.27 -5.72
N ARG A 53 -14.24 0.42 -6.68
CA ARG A 53 -15.59 -0.12 -6.78
C ARG A 53 -15.60 -1.43 -7.54
N GLU A 54 -16.65 -2.21 -7.36
CA GLU A 54 -16.91 -3.44 -8.09
C GLU A 54 -18.30 -3.34 -8.71
N SER A 55 -18.38 -3.63 -10.00
CA SER A 55 -19.63 -3.65 -10.75
C SER A 55 -20.33 -5.01 -10.57
N LYS A 56 -21.65 -5.05 -10.78
CA LYS A 56 -22.44 -6.29 -10.73
C LYS A 56 -21.96 -7.35 -11.75
N GLY A 57 -21.29 -6.93 -12.82
CA GLY A 57 -20.66 -7.82 -13.80
C GLY A 57 -19.28 -8.36 -13.41
N GLY A 58 -18.87 -8.29 -12.14
CA GLY A 58 -17.56 -8.80 -11.69
C GLY A 58 -16.34 -7.95 -12.09
N VAL A 59 -16.56 -6.85 -12.82
CA VAL A 59 -15.51 -5.89 -13.17
C VAL A 59 -15.19 -5.00 -11.98
N ARG A 60 -13.92 -4.99 -11.57
CA ARG A 60 -13.39 -4.19 -10.47
C ARG A 60 -12.60 -3.02 -11.02
N THR A 61 -12.89 -1.81 -10.55
CA THR A 61 -12.11 -0.61 -10.85
C THR A 61 -11.13 -0.34 -9.72
N TRP A 62 -9.89 -0.04 -10.08
CA TRP A 62 -8.78 0.22 -9.16
C TRP A 62 -8.14 1.56 -9.50
N LEU A 63 -7.64 2.25 -8.47
CA LEU A 63 -6.93 3.53 -8.59
C LEU A 63 -5.53 3.38 -8.00
N CYS A 64 -4.55 4.10 -8.54
CA CYS A 64 -3.20 4.09 -8.00
C CYS A 64 -3.21 4.44 -6.50
N VAL A 65 -2.40 3.74 -5.70
CA VAL A 65 -2.29 4.02 -4.26
C VAL A 65 -1.78 5.46 -4.01
N LYS A 66 -0.93 5.98 -4.91
CA LYS A 66 -0.40 7.35 -4.81
C LYS A 66 -1.42 8.43 -5.21
N GLU A 67 -2.60 8.10 -5.71
CA GLU A 67 -3.66 9.09 -6.03
C GLU A 67 -3.98 10.03 -4.85
N LYS A 68 -3.94 9.50 -3.62
CA LYS A 68 -4.18 10.27 -2.39
C LYS A 68 -2.89 10.76 -1.71
N SER A 69 -1.72 10.49 -2.30
CA SER A 69 -0.47 11.00 -1.78
C SER A 69 -0.43 12.51 -2.03
N GLY A 70 -0.09 13.29 -1.00
CA GLY A 70 0.02 14.74 -1.12
C GLY A 70 1.14 15.19 -2.07
N GLU A 71 2.13 14.32 -2.31
CA GLU A 71 3.32 14.60 -3.11
C GLU A 71 3.08 14.46 -4.63
N THR A 72 2.33 13.43 -5.03
CA THR A 72 2.04 13.15 -6.45
C THR A 72 0.58 12.73 -6.59
N LYS A 73 -0.30 13.60 -7.10
CA LYS A 73 -1.69 13.23 -7.40
C LYS A 73 -1.74 12.35 -8.64
N CYS A 74 -1.54 11.05 -8.45
CA CYS A 74 -1.54 10.09 -9.55
C CYS A 74 -2.97 9.69 -9.96
N HIS A 75 -3.29 9.79 -11.25
CA HIS A 75 -4.61 9.46 -11.78
C HIS A 75 -4.66 8.09 -12.47
N GLY A 76 -3.58 7.30 -12.37
CA GLY A 76 -3.51 5.94 -12.91
C GLY A 76 -4.67 5.08 -12.41
N SER A 77 -5.39 4.46 -13.34
CA SER A 77 -6.57 3.63 -13.05
C SER A 77 -6.59 2.39 -13.92
N ILE A 78 -7.05 1.27 -13.36
CA ILE A 78 -7.18 0.02 -14.09
C ILE A 78 -8.50 -0.67 -13.77
N LYS A 79 -8.98 -1.49 -14.69
CA LYS A 79 -10.13 -2.36 -14.56
C LYS A 79 -9.68 -3.80 -14.71
N THR A 80 -10.13 -4.65 -13.80
CA THR A 80 -9.86 -6.08 -13.84
C THR A 80 -11.16 -6.85 -13.80
N GLU A 81 -11.15 -8.03 -14.41
CA GLU A 81 -12.24 -9.00 -14.39
C GLU A 81 -11.64 -10.31 -13.90
N GLY A 82 -12.06 -10.75 -12.71
CA GLY A 82 -11.39 -11.88 -12.04
C GLY A 82 -9.90 -11.59 -11.81
N GLU A 83 -9.04 -12.47 -12.35
CA GLU A 83 -7.57 -12.36 -12.26
C GLU A 83 -6.90 -11.70 -13.46
N PHE A 84 -7.69 -11.15 -14.37
CA PHE A 84 -7.20 -10.63 -15.63
C PHE A 84 -7.38 -9.12 -15.73
N TYR A 85 -6.37 -8.47 -16.29
CA TYR A 85 -6.46 -7.08 -16.72
C TYR A 85 -7.40 -6.96 -17.91
N VAL A 86 -8.26 -5.92 -17.89
CA VAL A 86 -9.21 -5.63 -18.97
C VAL A 86 -8.80 -4.36 -19.69
N GLU A 87 -8.72 -3.25 -18.97
CA GLU A 87 -8.58 -1.91 -19.54
C GLU A 87 -8.07 -0.94 -18.48
N GLY A 88 -7.41 0.14 -18.87
CA GLY A 88 -6.93 1.15 -17.92
C GLY A 88 -5.86 2.07 -18.48
N SER A 89 -5.69 3.18 -17.77
CA SER A 89 -4.59 4.12 -17.97
C SER A 89 -3.32 3.59 -17.32
N LEU A 90 -2.66 2.65 -18.00
CA LEU A 90 -1.36 2.11 -17.58
C LEU A 90 -0.22 3.15 -17.72
N ARG A 91 -0.41 4.20 -18.53
CA ARG A 91 0.63 5.19 -18.86
C ARG A 91 0.44 6.54 -18.16
N ASP A 92 -0.68 6.78 -17.48
CA ASP A 92 -0.98 8.07 -16.83
C ASP A 92 -0.44 8.13 -15.38
N HIS A 93 0.73 7.52 -15.15
CA HIS A 93 1.41 7.61 -13.87
C HIS A 93 2.40 8.77 -13.90
N CYS A 94 2.25 9.69 -12.95
CA CYS A 94 3.19 10.80 -12.75
C CYS A 94 4.37 10.43 -11.82
N HIS A 95 4.64 9.14 -11.64
CA HIS A 95 5.70 8.65 -10.79
C HIS A 95 6.29 7.35 -11.33
N ALA A 96 7.53 7.07 -10.96
CA ALA A 96 8.20 5.82 -11.31
C ALA A 96 7.48 4.59 -10.69
N PRO A 97 7.56 3.42 -11.35
CA PRO A 97 7.15 2.15 -10.77
C PRO A 97 7.99 1.88 -9.51
N SER A 98 7.38 1.21 -8.54
CA SER A 98 7.99 0.99 -7.22
C SER A 98 8.41 -0.47 -7.06
N ASP A 99 9.20 -0.99 -8.00
CA ASP A 99 9.55 -2.41 -8.10
C ASP A 99 10.23 -2.93 -6.84
N ILE A 100 11.14 -2.13 -6.26
CA ILE A 100 11.82 -2.46 -4.99
C ILE A 100 10.81 -2.65 -3.85
N GLN A 101 9.83 -1.74 -3.73
CA GLN A 101 8.80 -1.85 -2.69
C GLN A 101 7.89 -3.07 -2.90
N LEU A 102 7.65 -3.42 -4.16
CA LEU A 102 6.90 -4.60 -4.55
C LEU A 102 7.61 -5.88 -4.12
N GLU A 103 8.90 -5.98 -4.43
CA GLU A 103 9.75 -7.11 -4.06
C GLU A 103 9.88 -7.25 -2.54
N ILE A 104 10.10 -6.14 -1.83
CA ILE A 104 10.14 -6.13 -0.36
C ILE A 104 8.84 -6.67 0.20
N ARG A 105 7.69 -6.24 -0.33
CA ARG A 105 6.39 -6.72 0.15
C ARG A 105 6.18 -8.20 -0.11
N LYS A 106 6.56 -8.68 -1.29
CA LYS A 106 6.53 -10.10 -1.64
C LYS A 106 7.39 -10.93 -0.67
N THR A 107 8.58 -10.43 -0.37
CA THR A 107 9.52 -11.05 0.58
C THR A 107 8.97 -11.07 2.01
N ILE A 108 8.33 -9.99 2.46
CA ILE A 108 7.63 -9.96 3.75
C ILE A 108 6.51 -11.01 3.78
N GLU A 109 5.75 -11.18 2.69
CA GLU A 109 4.67 -12.17 2.65
C GLU A 109 5.23 -13.60 2.68
N ASN A 110 6.36 -13.85 2.03
CA ASN A 110 7.09 -15.12 2.15
C ASN A 110 7.57 -15.35 3.59
N CYS A 111 8.13 -14.33 4.25
CA CYS A 111 8.52 -14.41 5.67
C CYS A 111 7.32 -14.80 6.55
N LYS A 112 6.15 -14.19 6.31
CA LYS A 112 4.92 -14.52 7.05
C LYS A 112 4.48 -15.95 6.80
N ARG A 113 4.56 -16.41 5.54
CA ARG A 113 4.23 -17.78 5.17
C ARG A 113 5.15 -18.78 5.89
N ARG A 114 6.47 -18.64 5.75
CA ARG A 114 7.46 -19.47 6.46
C ARG A 114 7.34 -19.39 7.97
N ALA A 115 7.05 -18.22 8.54
CA ALA A 115 6.86 -18.09 9.99
C ALA A 115 5.66 -18.90 10.51
N ARG A 116 4.62 -19.12 9.68
CA ARG A 116 3.44 -19.95 10.00
C ARG A 116 3.70 -21.44 9.80
N GLU A 117 4.49 -21.80 8.79
CA GLU A 117 4.70 -23.19 8.37
C GLU A 117 5.89 -23.85 9.07
N ASP A 118 7.02 -23.13 9.17
CA ASP A 118 8.28 -23.65 9.70
C ASP A 118 8.54 -23.14 11.13
N HIS A 119 8.06 -23.88 12.13
CA HIS A 119 8.30 -23.52 13.54
C HIS A 119 9.71 -23.85 14.03
N ARG A 120 10.42 -24.76 13.35
CA ARG A 120 11.77 -25.22 13.73
C ARG A 120 12.82 -24.12 13.58
N VAL A 121 12.69 -23.28 12.55
CA VAL A 121 13.63 -22.21 12.26
C VAL A 121 13.23 -20.96 13.07
N PRO A 122 14.11 -20.36 13.89
CA PRO A 122 13.84 -19.11 14.59
C PRO A 122 13.39 -17.98 13.64
N VAL A 123 12.45 -17.13 14.08
CA VAL A 123 11.87 -16.03 13.25
C VAL A 123 12.94 -15.09 12.67
N HIS A 124 14.03 -14.85 13.40
CA HIS A 124 15.10 -13.98 12.93
C HIS A 124 15.90 -14.60 11.77
N GLN A 125 16.08 -15.92 11.76
CA GLN A 125 16.76 -16.62 10.66
C GLN A 125 15.89 -16.59 9.42
N VAL A 126 14.60 -16.92 9.55
CA VAL A 126 13.63 -16.81 8.44
C VAL A 126 13.68 -15.41 7.80
N PHE A 127 13.66 -14.36 8.61
CA PHE A 127 13.75 -13.00 8.09
C PHE A 127 15.10 -12.74 7.40
N ASN A 128 16.21 -13.11 8.03
CA ASN A 128 17.52 -12.81 7.45
C ASN A 128 17.74 -13.55 6.13
N GLU A 129 17.39 -14.83 6.05
CA GLU A 129 17.51 -15.66 4.85
C GLU A 129 16.70 -15.11 3.68
N GLU A 130 15.41 -14.82 3.89
CA GLU A 130 14.54 -14.30 2.81
C GLU A 130 15.00 -12.93 2.30
N PHE A 131 15.63 -12.14 3.16
CA PHE A 131 16.15 -10.83 2.80
C PHE A 131 17.61 -10.86 2.33
N THR A 132 18.29 -12.00 2.31
CA THR A 132 19.68 -12.12 1.82
C THR A 132 19.74 -11.73 0.35
N ASP A 133 18.89 -12.33 -0.49
CA ASP A 133 18.85 -12.07 -1.94
C ASP A 133 18.62 -10.59 -2.26
N LEU A 134 17.78 -9.91 -1.47
CA LEU A 134 17.51 -8.48 -1.65
C LEU A 134 18.69 -7.59 -1.22
N LYS A 135 19.46 -8.01 -0.21
CA LYS A 135 20.64 -7.25 0.24
C LYS A 135 21.78 -7.30 -0.78
N GLU A 136 21.92 -8.42 -1.48
CA GLU A 136 22.97 -8.61 -2.49
C GLU A 136 22.73 -7.80 -3.77
N ARG A 137 21.48 -7.41 -4.05
CA ARG A 137 21.10 -6.66 -5.27
C ARG A 137 21.46 -5.17 -5.26
N GLY A 138 21.94 -4.62 -4.13
CA GLY A 138 22.56 -3.28 -4.10
C GLY A 138 22.02 -2.32 -3.03
N ALA A 139 22.66 -1.15 -2.93
CA ALA A 139 22.44 -0.17 -1.86
C ALA A 139 21.05 0.49 -1.87
N GLU A 140 20.44 0.67 -3.05
CA GLU A 140 19.11 1.28 -3.16
C GLU A 140 18.06 0.43 -2.42
N VAL A 141 18.13 -0.88 -2.57
CA VAL A 141 17.24 -1.83 -1.89
C VAL A 141 17.41 -1.74 -0.37
N LEU A 142 18.66 -1.62 0.11
CA LEU A 142 18.97 -1.56 1.53
C LEU A 142 18.29 -0.38 2.25
N THR A 143 18.16 0.78 1.61
CA THR A 143 17.51 1.95 2.23
C THR A 143 16.01 1.75 2.43
N ALA A 144 15.38 0.97 1.56
CA ALA A 144 13.97 0.64 1.60
C ALA A 144 13.65 -0.56 2.52
N LEU A 145 14.65 -1.32 2.95
CA LEU A 145 14.45 -2.54 3.72
C LEU A 145 13.81 -2.28 5.10
N PRO A 146 12.78 -3.06 5.47
CA PRO A 146 12.23 -2.99 6.81
C PRO A 146 13.26 -3.45 7.83
N LYS A 147 13.39 -2.72 8.94
CA LYS A 147 14.17 -3.19 10.09
C LYS A 147 13.50 -4.43 10.70
N TYR A 148 14.31 -5.44 11.04
CA TYR A 148 13.81 -6.67 11.67
C TYR A 148 12.96 -6.39 12.91
N ALA A 149 13.34 -5.41 13.73
CA ALA A 149 12.59 -5.01 14.93
C ALA A 149 11.11 -4.71 14.63
N ASN A 150 10.80 -4.11 13.48
CA ASN A 150 9.44 -3.77 13.07
C ASN A 150 8.66 -5.01 12.61
N ALA A 151 9.34 -5.96 11.96
CA ALA A 151 8.73 -7.19 11.44
C ALA A 151 8.58 -8.28 12.52
N LYS A 152 9.49 -8.31 13.52
CA LYS A 152 9.57 -9.34 14.57
C LYS A 152 8.23 -9.57 15.26
N THR A 153 7.61 -8.51 15.76
CA THR A 153 6.34 -8.62 16.51
C THR A 153 5.23 -9.24 15.66
N GLN A 154 5.15 -8.87 14.38
CA GLN A 154 4.17 -9.41 13.46
C GLN A 154 4.42 -10.90 13.19
N LEU A 155 5.65 -11.27 12.83
CA LEU A 155 6.02 -12.64 12.50
C LEU A 155 5.86 -13.58 13.70
N CYS A 156 6.31 -13.16 14.89
CA CYS A 156 6.11 -13.92 16.12
C CYS A 156 4.63 -14.07 16.48
N SER A 157 3.83 -13.01 16.30
CA SER A 157 2.38 -13.07 16.54
C SER A 157 1.70 -14.08 15.63
N MET A 158 2.03 -14.07 14.33
CA MET A 158 1.49 -15.01 13.36
C MET A 158 1.91 -16.45 13.65
N ARG A 159 3.17 -16.67 14.03
CA ARG A 159 3.65 -17.99 14.46
C ARG A 159 2.90 -18.50 15.68
N ARG A 160 2.72 -17.66 16.71
CA ARG A 160 1.92 -18.03 17.90
C ARG A 160 0.46 -18.35 17.56
N ALA A 161 -0.14 -17.57 16.67
CA ALA A 161 -1.49 -17.82 16.20
C ALA A 161 -1.61 -19.18 15.49
N SER A 162 -0.61 -19.55 14.67
CA SER A 162 -0.58 -20.86 13.99
C SER A 162 -0.42 -22.04 14.95
N LEU A 163 0.22 -21.84 16.11
CA LEU A 163 0.36 -22.85 17.16
C LEU A 163 -0.89 -22.96 18.06
N GLY A 164 -1.95 -22.20 17.77
CA GLY A 164 -3.17 -22.19 18.59
C GLY A 164 -3.00 -21.55 19.97
N THR A 165 -1.85 -20.91 20.24
CA THR A 165 -1.64 -20.20 21.51
C THR A 165 -2.49 -18.93 21.51
N LYS A 166 -3.69 -19.02 22.10
CA LYS A 166 -4.51 -17.85 22.40
C LYS A 166 -3.67 -16.96 23.32
N GLN A 167 -3.39 -15.73 22.88
CA GLN A 167 -2.86 -14.75 23.82
C GLN A 167 -3.91 -14.59 24.92
N ASN A 168 -3.62 -15.11 26.11
CA ASN A 168 -4.24 -14.58 27.30
C ASN A 168 -3.85 -13.11 27.30
N LYS A 169 -4.80 -12.24 26.91
CA LYS A 169 -4.72 -10.81 27.24
C LYS A 169 -4.47 -10.82 28.74
N THR A 170 -3.23 -10.54 29.13
CA THR A 170 -2.85 -10.52 30.54
C THR A 170 -3.82 -9.60 31.24
N ALA A 171 -4.66 -10.20 32.09
CA ALA A 171 -5.44 -9.49 33.06
C ALA A 171 -4.47 -8.62 33.86
N SER A 172 -4.61 -7.31 33.73
CA SER A 172 -4.00 -6.36 34.65
C SER A 172 -4.77 -6.42 35.97
N SER A 173 -4.49 -7.46 36.76
CA SER A 173 -4.77 -7.51 38.21
C SER A 173 -4.37 -8.89 38.75
N VAL A 174 -3.07 -9.17 38.85
CA VAL A 174 -2.61 -10.09 39.90
C VAL A 174 -2.34 -9.21 41.11
N SER A 175 -3.33 -9.15 42.00
CA SER A 175 -3.13 -8.74 43.38
C SER A 175 -2.24 -9.80 44.04
N THR A 176 -0.99 -9.45 44.30
CA THR A 176 -0.16 -10.22 45.22
C THR A 176 -0.57 -9.84 46.63
N ASP A 177 -1.62 -10.49 47.15
CA ASP A 177 -1.83 -10.60 48.59
C ASP A 177 -0.80 -11.59 49.12
N PHE A 178 0.40 -11.08 49.41
CA PHE A 178 1.41 -11.80 50.17
C PHE A 178 1.38 -11.25 51.60
N ASP A 179 0.50 -11.84 52.42
CA ASP A 179 0.51 -11.69 53.86
C ASP A 179 1.76 -12.38 54.41
N GLY A 180 2.69 -11.59 54.92
CA GLY A 180 4.00 -12.07 55.36
C GLY A 180 4.83 -11.00 56.04
N ALA A 181 4.35 -10.52 57.18
CA ALA A 181 5.02 -9.55 58.02
C ALA A 181 6.48 -9.91 58.34
N LYS A 182 7.43 -9.04 57.99
CA LYS A 182 8.57 -8.67 58.86
C LYS A 182 8.94 -7.20 58.68
N ARG A 183 8.85 -6.49 59.81
CA ARG A 183 9.21 -5.08 60.03
C ARG A 183 10.67 -4.83 59.69
N PHE A 184 10.95 -3.73 58.99
CA PHE A 184 12.21 -2.99 59.10
C PHE A 184 11.90 -1.49 59.27
N PRO A 185 12.55 -0.79 60.22
CA PRO A 185 12.28 0.62 60.47
C PRO A 185 13.05 1.54 59.52
N ASN A 186 12.27 2.38 58.83
CA ASN A 186 12.40 3.83 58.69
C ASN A 186 13.77 4.51 58.83
N SER A 187 14.27 5.04 57.71
CA SER A 187 14.94 6.36 57.59
C SER A 187 14.93 6.68 56.08
N GLY A 188 14.43 7.78 55.53
CA GLY A 188 13.96 9.03 56.07
C GLY A 188 14.35 10.08 55.04
N GLU A 189 13.56 10.32 53.99
CA GLU A 189 13.87 11.41 53.06
C GLU A 189 12.63 12.05 52.41
N LYS A 190 12.21 13.13 53.08
CA LYS A 190 11.77 14.43 52.56
C LYS A 190 11.10 14.50 51.17
N ARG A 191 9.77 14.42 51.21
CA ARG A 191 8.81 15.47 50.78
C ARG A 191 9.36 16.57 49.84
N ILE A 192 8.98 16.50 48.55
CA ILE A 192 8.75 17.69 47.72
C ILE A 192 7.33 17.60 47.17
N LYS A 193 6.46 18.53 47.61
CA LYS A 193 5.09 18.71 47.12
C LYS A 193 5.14 19.53 45.83
N GLY A 194 4.80 18.92 44.69
CA GLY A 194 4.45 19.63 43.46
C GLY A 194 2.93 19.63 43.29
N LYS A 195 2.28 20.76 43.59
CA LYS A 195 0.90 21.04 43.21
C LYS A 195 0.91 21.68 41.80
N GLY A 196 0.09 21.15 40.90
CA GLY A 196 -0.41 21.79 39.67
C GLY A 196 -1.54 20.90 39.15
N MET A 197 -2.83 21.22 39.19
CA MET A 197 -3.57 22.43 38.80
C MET A 197 -3.32 22.82 37.34
N VAL A 198 -4.15 22.29 36.44
CA VAL A 198 -4.89 22.98 35.35
C VAL A 198 -5.72 21.92 34.61
N GLU A 199 -7.04 21.92 34.81
CA GLU A 199 -8.06 22.49 33.91
C GLU A 199 -8.51 21.55 32.80
N ALA A 200 -9.77 21.13 32.94
CA ALA A 200 -10.59 20.56 31.90
C ALA A 200 -10.95 21.66 30.89
N ILE A 201 -10.68 21.44 29.60
CA ILE A 201 -11.29 22.20 28.52
C ILE A 201 -12.20 21.25 27.73
N SER A 202 -13.47 21.31 28.11
CA SER A 202 -14.59 21.06 27.21
C SER A 202 -14.77 22.30 26.34
N ARG A 203 -14.85 22.14 25.01
CA ARG A 203 -15.62 23.01 24.09
C ARG A 203 -15.68 22.46 22.66
N ASN A 204 -16.89 22.02 22.35
CA ASN A 204 -17.67 22.16 21.12
C ASN A 204 -17.18 23.20 20.07
N SER A 205 -17.32 22.92 18.77
CA SER A 205 -18.03 23.74 17.76
C SER A 205 -17.50 23.64 16.30
N ARG A 206 -18.43 23.27 15.40
CA ARG A 206 -18.83 23.87 14.12
C ARG A 206 -17.78 24.61 13.25
N GLY A 207 -17.60 24.07 12.04
CA GLY A 207 -17.85 24.75 10.75
C GLY A 207 -17.06 26.01 10.39
N ARG A 208 -16.26 25.94 9.33
CA ARG A 208 -16.02 27.07 8.42
C ARG A 208 -15.65 26.61 7.01
N LYS A 209 -16.49 27.00 6.05
CA LYS A 209 -16.20 27.12 4.62
C LYS A 209 -15.39 28.41 4.39
N SER A 210 -14.44 28.36 3.48
CA SER A 210 -13.84 29.46 2.72
C SER A 210 -13.06 28.77 1.60
N GLU A 211 -13.48 28.75 0.34
CA GLU A 211 -13.60 29.88 -0.60
C GLU A 211 -12.34 30.74 -0.57
N ILE A 212 -11.39 30.38 -1.44
CA ILE A 212 -10.28 31.24 -1.88
C ILE A 212 -10.20 31.09 -3.40
N GLU A 213 -10.75 32.11 -4.05
CA GLU A 213 -10.51 32.53 -5.42
C GLU A 213 -9.12 33.18 -5.55
N GLY A 214 -8.53 33.08 -6.75
CA GLY A 214 -7.57 34.06 -7.25
C GLY A 214 -6.08 33.73 -7.03
N GLY A 215 -5.33 33.62 -8.14
CA GLY A 215 -3.87 33.58 -8.06
C GLY A 215 -3.16 33.10 -9.32
N ARG A 216 -3.44 33.72 -10.46
CA ARG A 216 -2.66 33.62 -11.70
C ARG A 216 -1.35 34.39 -11.48
N LEU A 217 -0.19 33.74 -11.57
CA LEU A 217 1.07 34.43 -11.84
C LEU A 217 2.06 33.49 -12.52
N LEU A 218 2.40 33.87 -13.75
CA LEU A 218 3.46 33.35 -14.58
C LEU A 218 4.80 33.61 -13.90
N HIS A 219 5.71 32.64 -13.93
CA HIS A 219 7.12 32.97 -14.09
C HIS A 219 7.85 31.83 -14.80
N GLU A 220 8.27 32.15 -16.02
CA GLU A 220 9.32 31.46 -16.76
C GLU A 220 10.60 31.48 -15.93
N ALA A 221 11.28 30.34 -15.84
CA ALA A 221 12.66 30.26 -15.40
C ALA A 221 13.40 29.34 -16.38
N LEU A 222 14.19 30.01 -17.22
CA LEU A 222 15.21 29.50 -18.12
C LEU A 222 16.21 28.66 -17.32
N PHE A 223 16.39 27.40 -17.71
CA PHE A 223 17.56 26.62 -17.31
C PHE A 223 18.62 26.71 -18.42
N PRO A 224 19.83 27.22 -18.14
CA PRO A 224 20.90 27.26 -19.13
C PRO A 224 21.52 25.87 -19.34
N ASN A 225 21.78 25.58 -20.61
CA ASN A 225 22.57 24.48 -21.12
C ASN A 225 23.95 24.40 -20.45
N PHE A 226 24.23 23.34 -19.70
CA PHE A 226 25.60 22.91 -19.43
C PHE A 226 25.99 21.87 -20.48
N GLY A 227 26.64 22.33 -21.54
CA GLY A 227 27.34 21.49 -22.50
C GLY A 227 28.58 20.89 -21.86
N VAL A 228 28.62 19.57 -21.78
CA VAL A 228 29.79 18.80 -21.34
C VAL A 228 30.81 18.79 -22.48
N VAL A 229 32.00 19.34 -22.20
CA VAL A 229 33.20 19.25 -23.04
C VAL A 229 33.81 17.86 -22.85
N ILE A 230 33.87 17.07 -23.91
CA ILE A 230 34.61 15.80 -23.92
C ILE A 230 35.94 16.05 -24.64
N CYS A 231 37.03 16.17 -23.88
CA CYS A 231 38.38 16.11 -24.43
C CYS A 231 38.72 14.65 -24.72
N SER A 232 38.82 14.28 -26.01
CA SER A 232 39.40 13.01 -26.42
C SER A 232 40.91 13.16 -26.55
N THR A 233 41.66 12.53 -25.66
CA THR A 233 43.11 12.32 -25.81
C THR A 233 43.36 11.06 -26.62
N ALA A 234 44.25 11.20 -27.60
CA ALA A 234 44.72 10.20 -28.53
C ALA A 234 45.45 9.03 -27.86
N VAL A 235 45.36 7.85 -28.50
CA VAL A 235 46.42 6.84 -28.64
C VAL A 235 46.34 6.29 -30.06
#